data_AF-A0A7W1Z5L5-F1
#
_entry.id   AF-A0A7W1Z5L5-F1
#
_cell.length_a   1.000
_cell.length_b   1.000
_cell.length_c   1.000
_cell.angle_alpha   90.00
_cell.angle_beta   90.00
_cell.angle_gamma   90.00
#
_symmetry.space_group_name_H-M   'P 1'
#
loop_
_entity.id
_entity.type
_entity.pdbx_description
1 polymer ?
#
loop_
_entity_poly.entity_id
_entity_poly.type
_entity_poly.pdbx_seq_one_letter_code
_entity_poly.pdbx_strand_id
1 'polypeptide(L)' 'MIRIELSPEEAEALQHVLRSYLSDLHDEIVHTDSYDFREQLKQQQALLDGLLHRVGATVGSTGA' A
#
# COMPACT_ATOMS: atom_id res chain seq x y z
N MET A 1 -11.33 -3.46 15.06
CA MET A 1 -10.64 -3.96 13.85
C MET A 1 -11.68 -4.37 12.84
N ILE A 2 -11.39 -4.18 11.55
CA ILE A 2 -12.24 -4.62 10.44
C ILE A 2 -11.52 -5.78 9.76
N ARG A 3 -12.24 -6.85 9.41
CA ARG A 3 -11.72 -8.00 8.65
C ARG A 3 -12.34 -7.95 7.26
N ILE A 4 -11.49 -8.12 6.25
CA ILE A 4 -11.89 -8.25 4.85
C ILE A 4 -11.41 -9.61 4.40
N GLU A 5 -12.29 -10.38 3.78
CA GLU A 5 -11.95 -11.67 3.16
C GLU A 5 -11.78 -11.41 1.66
N LEU A 6 -10.66 -11.87 1.10
CA LEU A 6 -10.29 -11.70 -0.29
C LEU A 6 -9.98 -13.07 -0.87
N SER A 7 -10.36 -13.30 -2.12
CA SER A 7 -9.82 -14.40 -2.90
C SER A 7 -8.32 -14.17 -3.18
N PRO A 8 -7.58 -15.22 -3.60
CA PRO A 8 -6.19 -15.05 -4.05
C PRO A 8 -6.07 -14.02 -5.18
N GLU A 9 -6.97 -14.04 -6.16
CA GLU A 9 -6.94 -13.10 -7.28
C GLU A 9 -7.24 -11.66 -6.83
N GLU A 10 -8.20 -11.48 -5.91
CA GLU A 10 -8.51 -10.17 -5.33
C GLU A 10 -7.35 -9.62 -4.50
N ALA A 11 -6.65 -10.48 -3.75
CA ALA A 11 -5.48 -10.10 -2.99
C ALA A 11 -4.33 -9.68 -3.91
N GLU A 12 -4.06 -10.43 -4.98
CA GLU A 12 -3.05 -10.07 -5.99
C GLU A 12 -3.38 -8.74 -6.69
N ALA A 13 -4.63 -8.55 -7.10
CA ALA A 13 -5.09 -7.31 -7.72
C ALA A 13 -4.95 -6.11 -6.75
N LEU A 14 -5.36 -6.28 -5.49
CA LEU A 14 -5.22 -5.23 -4.47
C LEU A 14 -3.75 -4.88 -4.22
N GLN A 15 -2.88 -5.88 -4.09
CA GLN A 15 -1.45 -5.63 -3.93
C GLN A 15 -0.85 -4.89 -5.15
N HIS A 16 -1.28 -5.24 -6.36
CA HIS A 16 -0.83 -4.56 -7.57
C HIS A 16 -1.22 -3.08 -7.58
N VAL A 17 -2.49 -2.77 -7.30
CA VAL A 17 -2.98 -1.39 -7.23
C VAL A 17 -2.26 -0.60 -6.13
N LEU A 18 -2.08 -1.18 -4.95
CA LEU A 18 -1.35 -0.55 -3.85
C LEU A 18 0.11 -0.24 -4.22
N ARG A 19 0.80 -1.18 -4.88
CA ARG A 19 2.19 -0.98 -5.35
C ARG A 19 2.29 0.12 -6.40
N SER A 20 1.37 0.14 -7.38
CA SER A 20 1.34 1.17 -8.41
C SER A 20 1.16 2.56 -7.79
N TYR A 21 0.16 2.70 -6.92
CA TYR A 21 -0.13 3.98 -6.29
C TYR A 21 0.98 4.43 -5.33
N LEU A 22 1.62 3.52 -4.61
CA LEU A 22 2.79 3.84 -3.77
C LEU A 22 3.98 4.36 -4.59
N SER A 23 4.17 3.86 -5.81
CA SER A 23 5.19 4.37 -6.74
C SER A 23 4.88 5.81 -7.15
N ASP A 24 3.64 6.07 -7.59
CA ASP A 24 3.21 7.41 -7.99
C ASP A 24 3.30 8.41 -6.82
N LEU A 25 2.90 7.96 -5.62
CA LEU A 25 2.95 8.77 -4.40
C LEU A 25 4.38 9.12 -3.97
N HIS A 26 5.34 8.20 -4.18
CA HIS A 26 6.75 8.49 -3.95
C HIS A 26 7.23 9.65 -4.83
N ASP A 27 6.89 9.62 -6.12
CA ASP A 27 7.27 10.69 -7.05
C ASP A 27 6.60 12.01 -6.64
N GLU A 28 5.32 11.99 -6.27
CA GLU A 28 4.61 13.18 -5.76
C GLU A 28 5.28 13.78 -4.51
N ILE A 29 5.73 12.95 -3.56
CA ILE A 29 6.47 13.40 -2.37
C ILE A 29 7.78 14.11 -2.75
N VAL A 30 8.52 13.54 -3.69
CA VAL A 30 9.80 14.08 -4.16
C VAL A 30 9.61 15.45 -4.82
N HIS A 31 8.53 15.60 -5.59
CA HIS A 31 8.24 16.82 -6.35
C HIS A 31 7.42 17.87 -5.59
N THR A 32 6.98 17.58 -4.37
CA THR A 32 6.16 18.50 -3.56
C THR A 32 7.03 19.45 -2.73
N ASP A 33 6.97 20.77 -3.03
CA ASP A 33 7.74 21.79 -2.28
C ASP A 33 7.14 22.16 -0.91
N SER A 34 5.81 22.07 -0.76
CA SER A 34 5.13 22.39 0.50
C SER A 34 5.44 21.35 1.57
N TYR A 35 6.10 21.76 2.65
CA TYR A 35 6.45 20.87 3.76
C TYR A 35 5.22 20.19 4.37
N ASP A 36 4.19 20.95 4.70
CA ASP A 36 2.98 20.41 5.34
C ASP A 36 2.27 19.40 4.43
N PHE A 37 2.21 19.68 3.12
CA PHE A 37 1.61 18.76 2.15
C PHE A 37 2.47 17.50 2.00
N ARG A 38 3.80 17.64 1.94
CA ARG A 38 4.73 16.51 1.88
C ARG A 38 4.59 15.58 3.09
N GLU A 39 4.40 16.13 4.28
CA GLU A 39 4.19 15.32 5.49
C GLU A 39 2.85 14.56 5.45
N GLN A 40 1.80 15.15 4.89
CA GLN A 40 0.52 14.44 4.65
C GLN A 40 0.71 13.27 3.67
N LEU A 41 1.43 13.49 2.57
CA LEU A 41 1.71 12.44 1.58
C LEU A 41 2.52 11.28 2.20
N LYS A 42 3.53 11.58 3.03
CA LYS A 42 4.31 10.55 3.76
C LYS A 42 3.45 9.76 4.74
N GLN A 43 2.53 10.40 5.46
CA GLN A 43 1.61 9.70 6.36
C GLN A 43 0.72 8.73 5.57
N GLN A 44 0.21 9.17 4.42
CA GLN A 44 -0.57 8.32 3.53
C GLN A 44 0.28 7.15 2.99
N GLN A 45 1.52 7.40 2.59
CA GLN A 45 2.46 6.36 2.14
C GLN A 45 2.66 5.30 3.22
N ALA A 46 2.92 5.69 4.46
CA ALA A 46 3.12 4.77 5.57
C ALA A 46 1.87 3.91 5.85
N LEU A 47 0.67 4.49 5.75
CA LEU A 47 -0.59 3.75 5.90
C LEU A 47 -0.75 2.69 4.82
N LEU A 48 -0.53 3.05 3.56
CA LEU A 48 -0.69 2.15 2.41
C LEU A 48 0.38 1.06 2.37
N ASP A 49 1.63 1.39 2.73
CA ASP A 49 2.70 0.40 2.88
C ASP A 49 2.38 -0.61 3.99
N GLY A 50 1.82 -0.15 5.10
CA GLY A 50 1.33 -1.02 6.17
C GLY A 50 0.17 -1.92 5.73
N LEU A 51 -0.73 -1.43 4.86
CA LEU A 51 -1.78 -2.26 4.26
C LEU A 51 -1.20 -3.30 3.31
N LEU A 52 -0.28 -2.91 2.42
CA LEU A 52 0.38 -3.81 1.47
C LEU A 52 1.10 -4.95 2.18
N HIS A 53 1.83 -4.65 3.26
CA HIS A 53 2.49 -5.67 4.09
C HIS A 53 1.50 -6.68 4.68
N ARG A 54 0.33 -6.21 5.14
CA ARG A 54 -0.71 -7.10 5.71
C ARG A 54 -1.35 -8.00 4.65
N VAL A 55 -1.56 -7.50 3.44
CA VAL A 55 -2.10 -8.29 2.32
C VAL A 55 -1.03 -9.24 1.75
N GLY A 56 0.24 -8.88 1.78
CA GLY A 56 1.36 -9.73 1.34
C GLY A 56 1.67 -10.87 2.31
N ALA A 57 1.64 -10.59 3.62
CA ALA A 57 1.92 -11.60 4.65
C ALA A 57 0.90 -12.75 4.67
N THR A 58 -0.33 -12.52 4.20
CA THR A 58 -1.39 -13.55 4.18
C THR A 58 -1.29 -14.52 2.99
N VAL A 59 -0.55 -14.17 1.93
CA VAL A 59 -0.43 -15.01 0.72
C VAL A 59 0.76 -15.99 0.83
N GLY A 60 1.71 -15.76 1.74
CA GLY A 60 2.92 -16.58 1.93
C GLY A 60 2.74 -17.88 2.73
N SER A 61 1.51 -18.26 3.11
CA SER A 61 1.23 -19.42 3.98
C SER A 61 0.18 -20.34 3.36
N THR A 62 0.33 -20.71 2.09
CA THR A 62 -0.35 -21.91 1.55
C THR A 62 0.49 -22.49 0.41
N GLY A 63 1.46 -23.33 0.73
CA GLY A 63 2.23 -24.05 -0.29
C GLY A 63 3.52 -24.67 0.22
N ALA A 64 3.41 -25.73 1.02
CA ALA A 64 4.30 -26.91 1.09
C ALA A 64 3.88 -27.82 2.25
#